data_AF-A0A429TK71-F1
#
_entry.id   AF-A0A429TK71-F1
#
_cell.length_a   1.000
_cell.length_b   1.000
_cell.length_c   1.000
_cell.angle_alpha   90.00
_cell.angle_beta   90.00
_cell.angle_gamma   90.00
#
_symmetry.space_group_name_H-M   'P 1'
#
loop_
_entity.id
_entity.type
_entity.pdbx_description
1 polymer ?
#
loop_
_entity_poly.entity_id
_entity_poly.type
_entity_poly.pdbx_seq_one_letter_code
_entity_poly.pdbx_strand_id
1 'polypeptide(L)'
;MSTPPSADSEPLRVDRVLRAKAILNSYAPAPWAICPDERDARFGYFQVARLIWRFDEPHDELIPVFEAAARDAPRCVGWEFTAGENWCIQPTRLAEEWRGNGKNMQKAKLAVIQDQEFCLAASQDLDLILQMLAASAPNPGRPEGTTS
;
A
#
# COMPACT_ATOMS: atom_id res chain seq x y z
N MET A 1 -23.53 29.25 20.94
CA MET A 1 -23.75 28.61 19.62
C MET A 1 -22.40 28.15 19.12
N SER A 2 -22.10 26.86 19.24
CA SER A 2 -20.82 26.29 18.79
C SER A 2 -21.05 25.59 17.46
N THR A 3 -20.31 26.01 16.44
CA THR A 3 -20.31 25.45 15.09
C THR A 3 -19.97 23.95 15.14
N PRO A 4 -20.67 23.06 14.41
CA PRO A 4 -20.27 21.66 14.32
C PRO A 4 -18.99 21.54 13.47
N PRO A 5 -18.13 20.53 13.72
CA PRO A 5 -17.00 20.25 12.85
C PRO A 5 -17.49 19.73 11.49
N SER A 6 -16.93 20.26 10.41
CA SER A 6 -17.19 19.86 9.02
C SER A 6 -17.00 18.35 8.82
N ALA A 7 -18.06 17.70 8.32
CA ALA A 7 -18.14 16.27 8.03
C ALA A 7 -17.57 15.86 6.65
N ASP A 8 -16.82 16.74 5.97
CA ASP A 8 -16.37 16.51 4.59
C ASP A 8 -15.04 15.73 4.46
N SER A 9 -14.49 15.20 5.56
CA SER A 9 -13.20 14.48 5.53
C SER A 9 -13.29 12.96 5.69
N GLU A 10 -14.49 12.38 5.90
CA GLU A 10 -14.68 10.95 6.16
C GLU A 10 -14.81 10.03 4.91
N PRO A 11 -15.45 10.41 3.79
CA PRO A 11 -15.72 9.44 2.72
C PRO A 11 -14.47 9.03 1.90
N LEU A 12 -13.40 9.83 1.91
CA LEU A 12 -12.16 9.53 1.19
C LEU A 12 -11.24 8.55 1.93
N ARG A 13 -11.35 8.44 3.27
CA ARG A 13 -10.42 7.65 4.10
C ARG A 13 -10.69 6.15 4.04
N VAL A 14 -11.95 5.77 3.99
CA VAL A 14 -12.41 4.36 3.89
C VAL A 14 -12.11 3.76 2.50
N ASP A 15 -11.85 4.59 1.50
CA ASP A 15 -11.59 4.17 0.13
C ASP A 15 -10.28 3.39 -0.03
N ARG A 16 -9.15 3.90 0.50
CA ARG A 16 -7.83 3.34 0.17
C ARG A 16 -7.63 1.90 0.63
N VAL A 17 -8.03 1.57 1.86
CA VAL A 17 -7.88 0.22 2.41
C VAL A 17 -8.77 -0.78 1.67
N LEU A 18 -10.02 -0.41 1.40
CA LEU A 18 -10.95 -1.25 0.64
C LEU A 18 -10.50 -1.41 -0.80
N ARG A 19 -10.04 -0.33 -1.45
CA ARG A 19 -9.50 -0.34 -2.81
C ARG A 19 -8.27 -1.24 -2.90
N ALA A 20 -7.32 -1.10 -1.97
CA ALA A 20 -6.15 -1.96 -1.92
C ALA A 20 -6.53 -3.43 -1.77
N LYS A 21 -7.47 -3.75 -0.88
CA LYS A 21 -7.97 -5.12 -0.72
C LYS A 21 -8.66 -5.64 -1.98
N ALA A 22 -9.47 -4.83 -2.65
CA ALA A 22 -10.14 -5.21 -3.89
C ALA A 22 -9.13 -5.49 -5.02
N ILE A 23 -8.11 -4.65 -5.16
CA ILE A 23 -7.01 -4.84 -6.11
C ILE A 23 -6.29 -6.15 -5.81
N LEU A 24 -5.88 -6.40 -4.56
CA LEU A 24 -5.20 -7.64 -4.20
C LEU A 24 -6.04 -8.88 -4.53
N ASN A 25 -7.34 -8.86 -4.22
CA ASN A 25 -8.26 -9.96 -4.51
C ASN A 25 -8.54 -10.16 -6.02
N SER A 26 -8.21 -9.19 -6.87
CA SER A 26 -8.28 -9.37 -8.33
C SER A 26 -7.16 -10.24 -8.88
N TYR A 27 -6.06 -10.39 -8.16
CA TYR A 27 -4.95 -11.28 -8.53
C TYR A 27 -5.14 -12.68 -7.97
N ALA A 28 -5.43 -12.77 -6.67
CA ALA A 28 -5.69 -14.02 -5.95
C ALA A 28 -6.37 -13.71 -4.60
N PRO A 29 -7.08 -14.67 -3.98
CA PRO A 29 -7.66 -14.49 -2.66
C PRO A 29 -6.64 -14.01 -1.62
N ALA A 30 -6.87 -12.82 -1.07
CA ALA A 30 -6.04 -12.17 -0.06
C ALA A 30 -6.90 -11.91 1.19
N PRO A 31 -7.10 -12.91 2.07
CA PRO A 31 -7.99 -12.79 3.23
C PRO A 31 -7.50 -11.71 4.21
N TRP A 32 -6.18 -11.49 4.25
CA TRP A 32 -5.51 -10.61 5.17
C TRP A 32 -4.67 -9.58 4.42
N ALA A 33 -4.94 -8.31 4.72
CA ALA A 33 -4.18 -7.18 4.21
C ALA A 33 -4.16 -6.05 5.24
N ILE A 34 -3.06 -5.30 5.28
CA ILE A 34 -2.88 -4.09 6.05
C ILE A 34 -2.45 -2.98 5.08
N CYS A 35 -3.25 -1.93 5.03
CA CYS A 35 -2.90 -0.64 4.46
C CYS A 35 -3.20 0.40 5.55
N PRO A 36 -2.22 1.13 6.10
CA PRO A 36 -2.52 2.21 7.03
C PRO A 36 -3.40 3.27 6.38
N ASP A 37 -4.28 3.87 7.18
CA ASP A 37 -4.99 5.08 6.75
C ASP A 37 -3.99 6.18 6.41
N GLU A 38 -4.35 7.05 5.47
CA GLU A 38 -3.49 8.15 5.05
C GLU A 38 -3.06 9.04 6.22
N ARG A 39 -3.98 9.30 7.15
CA ARG A 39 -3.74 10.14 8.33
C ARG A 39 -4.15 9.42 9.60
N ASP A 40 -3.47 9.75 10.69
CA ASP A 40 -3.91 9.35 12.03
C ASP A 40 -5.24 10.03 12.36
N ALA A 41 -6.22 9.23 12.80
CA ALA A 41 -7.58 9.72 13.05
C ALA A 41 -7.66 10.72 14.22
N ARG A 42 -6.73 10.64 15.18
CA ARG A 42 -6.74 11.47 16.39
C ARG A 42 -5.91 12.75 16.22
N PHE A 43 -4.77 12.65 15.56
CA PHE A 43 -3.78 13.72 15.49
C PHE A 43 -3.66 14.35 14.10
N GLY A 44 -4.22 13.71 13.06
CA GLY A 44 -4.30 14.25 11.69
C GLY A 44 -2.98 14.25 10.91
N TYR A 45 -1.86 13.81 11.48
CA TYR A 45 -0.60 13.67 10.76
C TYR A 45 -0.66 12.53 9.75
N PHE A 46 0.15 12.58 8.68
CA PHE A 46 0.28 11.50 7.72
C PHE A 46 0.94 10.27 8.35
N GLN A 47 0.34 9.10 8.15
CA GLN A 47 0.96 7.84 8.56
C GLN A 47 1.98 7.39 7.52
N VAL A 48 2.89 6.51 7.95
CA VAL A 48 3.85 5.89 7.03
C VAL A 48 3.10 4.93 6.11
N ALA A 49 3.00 5.31 4.84
CA ALA A 49 2.36 4.52 3.79
C ALA A 49 3.09 3.17 3.59
N ARG A 50 2.31 2.10 3.46
CA ARG A 50 2.77 0.74 3.10
C ARG A 50 1.58 -0.15 2.79
N LEU A 51 1.82 -1.23 2.07
CA LEU A 51 0.85 -2.30 1.83
C LEU A 51 1.46 -3.63 2.24
N ILE A 52 0.79 -4.37 3.11
CA ILE A 52 1.22 -5.70 3.54
C ILE A 52 0.04 -6.65 3.33
N TRP A 53 0.28 -7.83 2.80
CA TRP A 53 -0.77 -8.81 2.60
C TRP A 53 -0.24 -10.23 2.61
N ARG A 54 -1.18 -11.18 2.64
CA ARG A 54 -0.92 -12.60 2.48
C ARG A 54 -2.02 -13.20 1.62
N PHE A 55 -1.62 -13.92 0.58
CA PHE A 55 -2.53 -14.74 -0.22
C PHE A 55 -2.86 -16.05 0.50
N ASP A 56 -4.00 -16.65 0.19
CA ASP A 56 -4.37 -17.97 0.73
C ASP A 56 -3.42 -19.08 0.27
N GLU A 57 -2.88 -18.97 -0.95
CA GLU A 57 -1.91 -19.89 -1.54
C GLU A 57 -0.64 -19.15 -1.99
N PRO A 58 0.52 -19.82 -2.12
CA PRO A 58 1.71 -19.23 -2.71
C PRO A 58 1.48 -18.88 -4.18
N HIS A 59 1.85 -17.66 -4.59
CA HIS A 59 1.67 -17.15 -5.95
C HIS A 59 2.94 -16.47 -6.48
N ASP A 60 4.06 -17.20 -6.49
CA ASP A 60 5.37 -16.66 -6.90
C ASP A 60 5.36 -16.12 -8.34
N GLU A 61 4.46 -16.60 -9.20
CA GLU A 61 4.22 -16.08 -10.54
C GLU A 61 3.78 -14.61 -10.56
N LEU A 62 3.23 -14.10 -9.46
CA LEU A 62 2.80 -12.71 -9.33
C LEU A 62 3.92 -11.77 -8.86
N ILE A 63 5.04 -12.30 -8.35
CA ILE A 63 6.17 -11.50 -7.84
C ILE A 63 6.59 -10.40 -8.84
N PRO A 64 6.78 -10.68 -10.14
CA PRO A 64 7.24 -9.66 -11.09
C PRO A 64 6.27 -8.48 -11.21
N VAL A 65 4.97 -8.71 -11.03
CA VAL A 65 3.94 -7.65 -11.13
C VAL A 65 4.07 -6.67 -9.98
N PHE A 66 4.19 -7.19 -8.75
CA PHE A 66 4.30 -6.34 -7.56
C PHE A 66 5.66 -5.67 -7.44
N GLU A 67 6.73 -6.36 -7.86
CA GLU A 67 8.06 -5.77 -7.95
C GLU A 67 8.10 -4.62 -8.97
N ALA A 68 7.51 -4.81 -10.17
CA ALA A 68 7.42 -3.75 -11.16
C ALA A 68 6.59 -2.56 -10.65
N ALA A 69 5.45 -2.80 -10.00
CA ALA A 69 4.64 -1.72 -9.44
C ALA A 69 5.39 -0.91 -8.37
N ALA A 70 6.12 -1.58 -7.46
CA ALA A 70 6.92 -0.90 -6.45
C ALA A 70 8.10 -0.12 -7.04
N ARG A 71 8.68 -0.59 -8.15
CA ARG A 71 9.82 0.07 -8.80
C ARG A 71 9.41 1.23 -9.70
N ASP A 72 8.37 1.03 -10.50
CA ASP A 72 8.10 1.86 -11.69
C ASP A 72 6.97 2.89 -11.46
N ALA A 73 6.06 2.66 -10.50
CA ALA A 73 4.95 3.56 -10.21
C ALA A 73 5.34 4.81 -9.40
N PRO A 74 6.16 4.71 -8.33
CA PRO A 74 6.49 5.85 -7.48
C PRO A 74 7.18 6.99 -8.23
N ARG A 75 6.97 8.21 -7.75
CA ARG A 75 7.51 9.45 -8.31
C ARG A 75 8.27 10.28 -7.30
N CYS A 76 8.02 10.11 -6.01
CA CYS A 76 8.53 11.00 -4.99
C CYS A 76 9.65 10.37 -4.14
N VAL A 77 9.48 9.12 -3.69
CA VAL A 77 10.47 8.41 -2.86
C VAL A 77 10.76 7.01 -3.39
N GLY A 78 11.83 6.39 -2.90
CA GLY A 78 12.16 5.00 -3.22
C GLY A 78 11.24 4.01 -2.51
N TRP A 79 10.87 2.93 -3.21
CA TRP A 79 10.05 1.84 -2.69
C TRP A 79 10.70 0.50 -2.99
N GLU A 80 10.38 -0.48 -2.15
CA GLU A 80 10.80 -1.87 -2.34
C GLU A 80 9.61 -2.81 -2.16
N PHE A 81 9.69 -3.95 -2.86
CA PHE A 81 8.81 -5.09 -2.69
C PHE A 81 9.58 -6.24 -2.04
N THR A 82 8.94 -6.95 -1.10
CA THR A 82 9.47 -8.18 -0.52
C THR A 82 8.39 -9.26 -0.50
N ALA A 83 8.71 -10.44 -1.06
CA ALA A 83 7.88 -11.65 -0.93
C ALA A 83 8.39 -12.53 0.23
N GLY A 84 7.47 -13.27 0.84
CA GLY A 84 7.72 -14.16 1.96
C GLY A 84 6.40 -14.67 2.52
N GLU A 85 6.33 -14.95 3.82
CA GLU A 85 5.05 -15.27 4.47
C GLU A 85 4.04 -14.12 4.34
N ASN A 86 4.53 -12.89 4.49
CA ASN A 86 3.77 -11.67 4.22
C ASN A 86 4.47 -10.91 3.11
N TRP A 87 3.72 -10.61 2.07
CA TRP A 87 4.16 -9.77 0.97
C TRP A 87 4.04 -8.31 1.41
N CYS A 88 5.00 -7.49 1.01
CA CYS A 88 5.07 -6.10 1.46
C CYS A 88 5.56 -5.19 0.34
N ILE A 89 4.86 -4.07 0.16
CA ILE A 89 5.35 -2.90 -0.58
C ILE A 89 5.47 -1.76 0.42
N GLN A 90 6.67 -1.20 0.56
CA GLN A 90 6.95 -0.14 1.53
C GLN A 90 8.05 0.81 1.02
N PRO A 91 8.13 2.04 1.55
CA PRO A 91 9.22 2.95 1.24
C PRO A 91 10.56 2.37 1.67
N THR A 92 11.61 2.49 0.84
CA THR A 92 12.95 1.96 1.12
C THR A 92 13.51 2.50 2.44
N ARG A 93 13.29 3.79 2.73
CA ARG A 93 13.69 4.40 4.01
C ARG A 93 13.05 3.71 5.21
N LEU A 94 11.79 3.28 5.13
CA LEU A 94 11.16 2.54 6.24
C LEU A 94 11.86 1.20 6.47
N ALA A 95 12.25 0.52 5.39
CA ALA A 95 12.98 -0.74 5.48
C ALA A 95 14.41 -0.56 6.03
N GLU A 96 15.09 0.51 5.64
CA GLU A 96 16.39 0.89 6.19
C GLU A 96 16.29 1.20 7.68
N GLU A 97 15.30 2.00 8.09
CA GLU A 97 15.03 2.29 9.50
C GLU A 97 14.68 1.02 10.27
N TRP A 98 13.91 0.10 9.69
CA TRP A 98 13.62 -1.19 10.30
C TRP A 98 14.90 -2.01 10.53
N ARG A 99 15.80 -2.07 9.54
CA ARG A 99 17.11 -2.74 9.67
C ARG A 99 17.98 -2.05 10.72
N GLY A 100 18.09 -0.72 10.69
CA GLY A 100 18.88 0.09 11.62
C GLY A 100 18.37 0.02 13.07
N ASN A 101 17.06 -0.15 13.27
CA ASN A 101 16.44 -0.28 14.60
C ASN A 101 16.33 -1.73 15.09
N GLY A 102 17.20 -2.63 14.62
CA GLY A 102 17.25 -4.02 15.10
C GLY A 102 15.98 -4.81 14.79
N LYS A 103 15.35 -4.54 13.64
CA LYS A 103 14.08 -5.12 13.19
C LYS A 103 12.87 -4.74 14.06
N ASN A 104 12.94 -3.62 14.79
CA ASN A 104 11.80 -3.08 15.52
C ASN A 104 10.96 -2.12 14.65
N MET A 105 9.82 -2.61 14.16
CA MET A 105 8.94 -1.84 13.27
C MET A 105 8.31 -0.61 13.94
N GLN A 106 8.04 -0.65 15.25
CA GLN A 106 7.46 0.50 15.94
C GLN A 106 8.47 1.66 16.02
N LYS A 107 9.74 1.35 16.34
CA LYS A 107 10.82 2.35 16.34
C LYS A 107 11.06 2.92 14.94
N ALA A 108 11.11 2.07 13.91
CA ALA A 108 11.27 2.51 12.53
C ALA A 108 10.14 3.46 12.09
N LYS A 109 8.89 3.13 12.40
CA LYS A 109 7.76 4.02 12.15
C LYS A 109 7.89 5.34 12.88
N LEU A 110 8.27 5.33 14.16
CA LEU A 110 8.45 6.57 14.94
C LEU A 110 9.56 7.45 14.38
N ALA A 111 10.62 6.88 13.81
CA ALA A 111 11.69 7.63 13.15
C ALA A 111 11.19 8.29 11.85
N VAL A 112 10.44 7.55 11.03
CA VAL A 112 9.93 8.04 9.75
C VAL A 112 8.79 9.05 9.92
N ILE A 113 7.89 8.82 10.88
CA ILE A 113 6.66 9.62 11.02
C ILE A 113 6.91 11.06 11.46
N GLN A 114 8.09 11.35 11.99
CA GLN A 114 8.52 12.72 12.31
C GLN A 114 8.72 13.56 11.03
N ASP A 115 9.00 12.91 9.91
CA ASP A 115 9.15 13.53 8.60
C ASP A 115 7.81 13.48 7.85
N GLN A 116 7.00 14.52 8.06
CA GLN A 116 5.66 14.61 7.48
C GLN A 116 5.66 14.86 5.97
N GLU A 117 6.69 15.51 5.44
CA GLU A 117 6.85 15.70 3.99
C GLU A 117 7.12 14.36 3.31
N PHE A 118 8.00 13.54 3.90
CA PHE A 118 8.21 12.17 3.46
C PHE A 118 6.92 11.33 3.53
N CYS A 119 6.16 11.43 4.62
CA CYS A 119 4.94 10.65 4.78
C CYS A 119 3.85 11.06 3.77
N LEU A 120 3.73 12.35 3.45
CA LEU A 120 2.85 12.84 2.39
C LEU A 120 3.29 12.33 1.02
N ALA A 121 4.58 12.45 0.68
CA ALA A 121 5.15 11.96 -0.57
C ALA A 121 4.93 10.44 -0.74
N ALA A 122 5.16 9.66 0.33
CA ALA A 122 4.90 8.23 0.32
C ALA A 122 3.40 7.91 0.20
N SER A 123 2.51 8.72 0.79
CA SER A 123 1.06 8.55 0.60
C SER A 123 0.67 8.67 -0.87
N GLN A 124 1.21 9.67 -1.56
CA GLN A 124 0.94 9.91 -2.99
C GLN A 124 1.48 8.77 -3.86
N ASP A 125 2.71 8.31 -3.60
CA ASP A 125 3.30 7.18 -4.33
C ASP A 125 2.50 5.88 -4.13
N LEU A 126 1.98 5.63 -2.93
CA LEU A 126 1.15 4.46 -2.67
C LEU A 126 -0.13 4.47 -3.54
N ASP A 127 -0.74 5.64 -3.73
CA ASP A 127 -1.88 5.75 -4.63
C ASP A 127 -1.52 5.42 -6.08
N LEU A 128 -0.35 5.85 -6.56
CA LEU A 128 0.16 5.51 -7.89
C LEU A 128 0.47 4.02 -8.03
N ILE A 129 1.08 3.40 -7.01
CA ILE A 129 1.32 1.96 -6.96
C ILE A 129 -0.01 1.21 -7.08
N LEU A 130 -1.01 1.58 -6.28
CA LEU A 130 -2.32 0.96 -6.32
C LEU A 130 -3.01 1.14 -7.68
N GLN A 131 -2.85 2.30 -8.33
CA GLN A 131 -3.37 2.52 -9.69
C GLN A 131 -2.70 1.61 -10.72
N MET A 132 -1.36 1.47 -10.68
CA MET A 132 -0.62 0.58 -11.57
C MET A 132 -1.00 -0.89 -11.36
N LEU A 133 -1.18 -1.30 -10.10
CA LEU A 133 -1.66 -2.65 -9.76
C LEU A 133 -3.09 -2.88 -10.25
N ALA A 134 -3.98 -1.90 -10.13
CA ALA A 134 -5.35 -2.03 -10.65
C ALA A 134 -5.35 -2.17 -12.19
N ALA A 135 -4.49 -1.42 -12.89
CA ALA A 135 -4.38 -1.48 -14.34
C ALA A 135 -3.74 -2.79 -14.86
N SER A 136 -2.89 -3.41 -14.05
CA SER A 136 -2.21 -4.67 -14.38
C SER A 136 -2.99 -5.92 -13.96
N ALA A 137 -4.12 -5.75 -13.26
CA ALA A 137 -4.90 -6.87 -12.75
C ALA A 137 -5.41 -7.76 -13.90
N PRO A 138 -5.37 -9.09 -13.74
CA PRO A 138 -5.95 -9.99 -14.72
C PRO A 138 -7.46 -9.69 -14.81
N ASN A 139 -7.88 -9.24 -15.98
CA ASN A 139 -9.24 -8.79 -16.24
C ASN A 139 -10.23 -9.93 -15.91
N PRO A 140 -11.26 -9.75 -15.06
CA PRO A 140 -12.18 -10.83 -14.68
C PRO A 140 -13.14 -11.26 -15.81
N GLY A 141 -12.88 -10.90 -17.08
CA GLY A 141 -13.87 -11.03 -18.15
C GLY A 141 -13.33 -11.05 -19.57
N ARG A 142 -12.12 -11.57 -19.82
CA ARG A 142 -11.74 -11.93 -21.21
C ARG A 142 -11.87 -13.44 -21.37
N PRO A 143 -12.97 -13.96 -21.96
CA PRO A 143 -12.94 -15.34 -22.42
C PRO A 143 -11.78 -15.46 -23.41
N GLU A 144 -10.90 -16.42 -23.15
CA GLU A 144 -9.85 -16.77 -24.09
C GLU A 144 -10.51 -17.06 -25.43
N GLY A 145 -10.08 -16.30 -26.45
CA GLY A 145 -10.60 -16.44 -27.80
C GLY A 145 -10.42 -17.88 -28.24
N THR A 146 -11.54 -18.55 -28.51
CA THR A 146 -11.60 -19.81 -29.23
C THR A 146 -10.87 -19.61 -30.55
N THR A 147 -9.67 -20.16 -30.66
CA THR A 147 -8.97 -20.28 -31.93
C THR A 147 -9.74 -21.28 -32.76
N SER A 148 -10.28 -20.81 -33.89
CA SER A 148 -10.81 -21.64 -34.97
C SER A 148 -9.70 -22.38 -35.70
#